data_AF-A0A9C8KA36-F1
#
_entry.id   AF-A0A9C8KA36-F1
#
_cell.length_a   1.000
_cell.length_b   1.000
_cell.length_c   1.000
_cell.angle_alpha   90.00
_cell.angle_beta   90.00
_cell.angle_gamma   90.00
#
_symmetry.space_group_name_H-M   'P 1'
#
loop_
_entity.id
_entity.type
_entity.pdbx_description
1 polymer ?
#
loop_
_entity_poly.entity_id
_entity_poly.type
_entity_poly.pdbx_seq_one_letter_code
_entity_poly.pdbx_strand_id
1 'polypeptide(L)' 'MRKEDCFYLGKIVSKYSYKGEVLVKIETDEPEIYENMESVLIAMKGGNLVPFFIDRCR' A
#
# COMPACT_ATOMS: atom_id res chain seq x y z
N MET A 1 13.11 7.91 -6.57
CA MET A 1 13.16 7.35 -5.21
C MET A 1 13.66 5.91 -5.31
N ARG A 2 14.60 5.49 -4.47
CA ARG A 2 15.16 4.13 -4.54
C ARG A 2 14.44 3.23 -3.55
N LYS A 3 14.23 1.97 -3.92
CA LYS A 3 13.54 0.98 -3.06
C LYS A 3 14.27 0.76 -1.72
N GLU A 4 15.59 0.88 -1.71
CA GLU A 4 16.44 0.80 -0.52
C GLU A 4 16.18 1.90 0.52
N ASP A 5 15.59 3.03 0.10
CA ASP A 5 15.20 4.13 0.99
C ASP A 5 13.74 3.95 1.51
N CYS A 6 13.04 2.87 1.13
CA CYS A 6 11.64 2.63 1.48
C CYS A 6 11.48 1.49 2.48
N PHE A 7 10.51 1.64 3.38
CA PHE A 7 10.05 0.55 4.24
C PHE A 7 9.02 -0.32 3.52
N TYR A 8 9.12 -1.65 3.69
CA TYR A 8 8.13 -2.57 3.15
C TYR A 8 6.94 -2.66 4.11
N LEU A 9 5.83 -2.03 3.72
CA LEU A 9 4.59 -2.05 4.51
C LEU A 9 3.82 -3.38 4.36
N GLY A 10 3.72 -3.91 3.15
CA GLY A 10 2.87 -5.06 2.88
C GLY A 10 2.65 -5.33 1.40
N LYS A 11 1.62 -6.13 1.10
CA LYS A 11 1.26 -6.52 -0.27
C LYS A 11 -0.24 -6.47 -0.51
N ILE A 12 -0.61 -6.16 -1.76
CA ILE A 12 -1.98 -6.35 -2.24
C ILE A 12 -2.21 -7.85 -2.43
N VAL A 13 -3.26 -8.39 -1.80
CA VAL A 13 -3.57 -9.83 -1.82
C VAL A 13 -4.75 -10.17 -2.73
N SER A 14 -5.72 -9.26 -2.87
CA SER A 14 -6.87 -9.46 -3.74
C SER A 14 -7.54 -8.14 -4.10
N LYS A 15 -8.39 -8.18 -5.12
CA LYS A 15 -9.36 -7.11 -5.39
C LYS A 15 -10.45 -7.18 -4.32
N TYR A 16 -10.96 -6.02 -3.93
CA TYR A 16 -12.10 -5.90 -3.03
C TYR A 16 -13.21 -5.17 -3.77
N SER A 17 -14.46 -5.59 -3.56
CA SER A 17 -15.62 -4.91 -4.15
C SER A 17 -15.51 -4.80 -5.69
N TYR A 18 -16.18 -3.82 -6.30
CA TYR A 18 -16.25 -3.59 -7.75
C TYR A 18 -15.91 -2.15 -8.15
N LYS A 19 -15.56 -1.27 -7.20
CA LYS A 19 -15.24 0.14 -7.46
C LYS A 19 -13.73 0.43 -7.49
N GLY A 20 -12.91 -0.62 -7.56
CA GLY A 20 -11.45 -0.51 -7.66
C GLY A 20 -10.72 -0.62 -6.31
N GLU A 21 -11.42 -1.01 -5.25
CA GLU A 21 -10.79 -1.27 -3.94
C GLU A 21 -9.92 -2.54 -3.97
N VAL A 22 -8.98 -2.62 -3.03
CA VAL A 22 -8.06 -3.76 -2.89
C VAL A 22 -7.89 -4.13 -1.42
N LEU A 23 -7.66 -5.42 -1.15
CA LEU A 23 -7.22 -5.87 0.15
C LEU A 23 -5.69 -5.83 0.22
N VAL A 24 -5.18 -5.15 1.24
CA VAL A 24 -3.74 -5.08 1.54
C VAL A 24 -3.49 -5.84 2.82
N LYS A 25 -2.52 -6.75 2.80
CA LYS A 25 -1.98 -7.37 4.00
C LYS A 25 -0.72 -6.62 4.41
N ILE A 26 -0.77 -6.00 5.58
CA ILE A 26 0.35 -5.30 6.20
C ILE A 26 1.09 -6.29 7.10
N GLU A 27 2.42 -6.23 7.12
CA GLU A 27 3.26 -7.05 7.98
C GLU A 27 3.70 -6.20 9.19
N THR A 28 2.77 -5.99 10.12
CA THR A 28 2.97 -5.20 11.34
C THR A 28 2.06 -5.71 12.46
N ASP A 29 2.48 -5.53 13.71
CA ASP A 29 1.67 -5.85 14.89
C ASP A 29 0.79 -4.66 15.35
N GLU A 30 1.03 -3.45 14.80
CA GLU A 30 0.34 -2.20 15.15
C GLU A 30 -0.21 -1.53 13.87
N PRO A 31 -1.26 -2.09 13.23
CA PRO A 31 -1.80 -1.55 11.96
C PRO A 31 -2.40 -0.15 12.10
N GLU A 32 -2.86 0.23 13.30
CA GLU A 32 -3.55 1.48 13.59
C GLU A 32 -2.68 2.71 13.30
N ILE A 33 -1.35 2.58 13.44
CA ILE A 33 -0.41 3.68 13.19
C ILE A 33 -0.39 4.11 11.72
N TYR A 34 -0.87 3.26 10.81
CA TYR A 34 -0.92 3.52 9.37
C TYR A 34 -2.29 4.01 8.88
N GLU A 35 -3.30 4.10 9.75
CA GLU A 35 -4.68 4.50 9.37
C GLU A 35 -4.77 5.88 8.73
N ASN A 36 -3.88 6.80 9.13
CA ASN A 36 -3.90 8.20 8.69
C ASN A 36 -2.85 8.49 7.59
N MET A 37 -2.30 7.46 6.95
CA MET A 37 -1.35 7.66 5.85
C MET A 37 -2.03 8.29 4.63
N GLU A 38 -1.38 9.29 4.04
CA GLU A 38 -1.87 9.96 2.84
C GLU A 38 -1.61 9.14 1.55
N SER A 39 -0.43 8.52 1.45
CA SER A 39 -0.03 7.81 0.23
C SER A 39 0.95 6.66 0.51
N VAL A 40 1.01 5.73 -0.45
CA VAL A 40 1.91 4.58 -0.46
C VAL A 40 2.60 4.46 -1.81
N LEU A 41 3.80 3.88 -1.83
CA LEU A 41 4.51 3.55 -3.05
C LEU A 41 4.25 2.10 -3.42
N ILE A 42 3.71 1.87 -4.61
CA ILE A 42 3.46 0.53 -5.13
C ILE A 42 4.55 0.17 -6.13
N ALA A 43 5.19 -0.97 -5.88
CA ALA A 43 6.11 -1.58 -6.83
C ALA A 43 5.33 -2.20 -8.00
N MET A 44 5.40 -1.56 -9.15
CA MET A 44 4.77 -2.02 -10.38
C MET A 44 5.62 -3.09 -11.08
N LYS A 45 4.99 -3.85 -11.99
CA LYS A 45 5.73 -4.73 -12.90
C LYS A 45 6.77 -3.90 -13.66
N GLY A 46 8.04 -4.28 -13.56
CA GLY A 46 9.18 -3.50 -14.07
C GLY A 46 10.00 -2.77 -13.00
N GLY A 47 9.62 -2.86 -11.72
CA GLY A 47 10.43 -2.37 -10.60
C GLY A 47 10.25 -0.89 -10.27
N ASN A 48 9.42 -0.17 -11.02
CA ASN A 48 9.09 1.23 -10.75
C ASN A 48 8.23 1.35 -9.50
N LEU A 49 8.58 2.31 -8.64
CA LEU A 49 7.78 2.72 -7.50
C LEU A 49 6.87 3.87 -7.92
N VAL A 50 5.55 3.63 -7.86
CA VAL A 50 4.54 4.62 -8.24
C VAL A 50 3.77 5.04 -7.00
N PRO A 51 3.64 6.35 -6.70
CA PRO A 51 2.86 6.83 -5.57
C PRO A 51 1.36 6.71 -5.85
N PHE A 52 0.62 6.22 -4.87
CA PHE A 52 -0.84 6.15 -4.85
C PHE A 52 -1.37 6.79 -3.58
N PHE A 53 -2.36 7.66 -3.72
CA PHE A 53 -3.06 8.26 -2.59
C PHE A 53 -4.08 7.29 -2.02
N ILE A 54 -4.22 7.28 -0.69
CA ILE A 54 -5.25 6.53 0.01
C ILE A 54 -6.48 7.43 0.11
N ASP A 55 -7.55 7.09 -0.62
CA ASP A 55 -8.83 7.79 -0.51
C ASP A 55 -9.56 7.38 0.78
N ARG A 56 -9.64 6.06 1.04
CA ARG A 56 -10.28 5.47 2.23
C ARG A 56 -9.64 4.11 2.55
N CYS A 57 -9.43 3.83 3.83
CA CYS A 57 -9.08 2.51 4.36
C CYS A 57 -9.96 2.16 5.57
N ARG A 58 -10.13 0.86 5.82
CA ARG A 58 -10.94 0.29 6.90
C ARG A 58 -10.35 -1.04 7.34
#